data_AF-A0A7D5Y6Q9-F1
#
_entry.id   AF-A0A7D5Y6Q9-F1
#
_cell.length_a   1.000
_cell.length_b   1.000
_cell.length_c   1.000
_cell.angle_alpha   90.00
_cell.angle_beta   90.00
_cell.angle_gamma   90.00
#
_symmetry.space_group_name_H-M   'P 1'
#
loop_
_entity.id
_entity.type
_entity.pdbx_description
1 polymer ?
#
loop_
_entity_poly.entity_id
_entity_poly.type
_entity_poly.pdbx_seq_one_letter_code
_entity_poly.pdbx_strand_id
1 'polypeptide(L)'
;MTSSLAQNGGKGYEAGVGNYTTSDSDAEVATVGPALSITRDYNSLDTRADSAFGRGWSSLLDMRAREDRDAAGVLQTATIRYPDGQDVSFGRNNDGTWVPPSGRFSVFKAITGGYSLTDKDATGYEFTQSPGGGAFHLTKVTDASGRALTLRYDTNGRVDQLRSVTSNRTLTIGWSTPAGAAHPHVATVTTDPVTPGAPGTALTWSYEYDTDLLERVCPPGTSTECASLSIFKNSIIDAIREITGWHDDEVASYLDSGIPLIDIMESTTDVIGGDARISGGSSILTDGTWVWRQDLSFHVKNYHLELDGDCVEHAMKMNFAIPEPDHSSLLALADIVLREVLGMG
;
A
#
# COMPACT_ATOMS: atom_id res chain seq x y z
N MET A 1 0.90 4.25 19.29
CA MET A 1 0.13 3.13 18.71
C MET A 1 0.71 2.84 17.35
N THR A 2 0.80 1.58 16.93
CA THR A 2 1.10 1.21 15.53
C THR A 2 -0.23 0.96 14.84
N SER A 3 -0.45 1.53 13.66
CA SER A 3 -1.67 1.27 12.88
C SER A 3 -1.85 -0.23 12.60
N SER A 4 -3.09 -0.69 12.50
CA SER A 4 -3.45 -2.05 12.03
C SER A 4 -2.91 -2.37 10.63
N LEU A 5 -2.55 -1.33 9.86
CA LEU A 5 -1.92 -1.42 8.53
C LEU A 5 -0.60 -2.20 8.50
N ALA A 6 0.06 -2.42 9.65
CA ALA A 6 1.35 -3.11 9.74
C ALA A 6 1.24 -4.61 10.02
N GLN A 7 0.04 -5.20 9.99
CA GLN A 7 -0.16 -6.59 10.38
C GLN A 7 0.30 -7.61 9.33
N ASN A 8 0.52 -7.19 8.07
CA ASN A 8 1.03 -8.05 7.01
C ASN A 8 2.50 -7.75 6.70
N GLY A 9 3.40 -8.49 7.35
CA GLY A 9 4.85 -8.30 7.21
C GLY A 9 5.46 -8.93 5.94
N GLY A 10 4.63 -9.54 5.07
CA GLY A 10 5.05 -10.25 3.86
C GLY A 10 4.30 -9.82 2.61
N LYS A 11 4.63 -10.45 1.47
CA LYS A 11 3.80 -10.36 0.25
C LYS A 11 2.67 -11.37 0.36
N GLY A 12 1.46 -10.98 -0.03
CA GLY A 12 0.33 -11.90 -0.14
C GLY A 12 -0.90 -11.44 0.63
N TYR A 13 -1.90 -12.31 0.64
CA TYR A 13 -3.20 -12.06 1.24
C TYR A 13 -3.27 -12.57 2.68
N GLU A 14 -3.66 -11.72 3.62
CA GLU A 14 -3.95 -12.10 5.01
C GLU A 14 -5.45 -12.13 5.24
N ALA A 15 -6.00 -13.34 5.29
CA ALA A 15 -7.44 -13.56 5.41
C ALA A 15 -8.01 -12.95 6.71
N GLY A 16 -7.35 -13.13 7.86
CA GLY A 16 -7.87 -12.69 9.16
C GLY A 16 -8.18 -11.18 9.28
N VAL A 17 -7.55 -10.35 8.44
CA VAL A 17 -7.79 -8.89 8.39
C VAL A 17 -8.25 -8.38 7.02
N GLY A 18 -8.36 -9.27 6.04
CA GLY A 18 -8.77 -8.91 4.67
C GLY A 18 -7.80 -7.95 3.98
N ASN A 19 -6.52 -8.03 4.33
CA ASN A 19 -5.49 -7.15 3.80
C ASN A 19 -4.63 -7.88 2.77
N TYR A 20 -4.39 -7.23 1.63
CA TYR A 20 -3.38 -7.66 0.67
C TYR A 20 -2.23 -6.65 0.67
N THR A 21 -1.01 -7.17 0.81
CA THR A 21 0.21 -6.38 0.66
C THR A 21 1.11 -6.95 -0.42
N THR A 22 1.75 -6.06 -1.18
CA THR A 22 2.82 -6.43 -2.09
C THR A 22 3.84 -5.31 -2.16
N SER A 23 5.03 -5.62 -2.64
CA SER A 23 6.06 -4.62 -2.86
C SER A 23 6.78 -4.88 -4.17
N ASP A 24 7.19 -3.79 -4.80
CA ASP A 24 7.95 -3.82 -6.05
C ASP A 24 9.05 -2.77 -6.04
N SER A 25 10.18 -3.09 -6.66
CA SER A 25 11.33 -2.20 -6.74
C SER A 25 11.60 -1.84 -8.19
N ASP A 26 11.47 -0.56 -8.49
CA ASP A 26 11.79 0.04 -9.78
C ASP A 26 13.20 0.67 -9.72
N ALA A 27 13.59 1.39 -10.77
CA ALA A 27 14.68 2.37 -10.82
C ALA A 27 15.87 2.16 -9.85
N GLU A 28 16.48 0.97 -9.86
CA GLU A 28 17.57 0.64 -8.95
C GLU A 28 18.93 1.01 -9.54
N VAL A 29 19.70 1.78 -8.78
CA VAL A 29 21.00 2.29 -9.18
C VAL A 29 22.05 1.80 -8.19
N ALA A 30 22.88 0.85 -8.63
CA ALA A 30 23.95 0.29 -7.80
C ALA A 30 24.85 1.40 -7.23
N THR A 31 24.96 1.41 -5.90
CA THR A 31 25.77 2.33 -5.09
C THR A 31 26.12 1.69 -3.75
N VAL A 32 27.03 2.32 -3.01
CA VAL A 32 27.36 1.91 -1.63
C VAL A 32 26.66 2.85 -0.65
N GLY A 33 25.91 2.26 0.28
CA GLY A 33 25.18 2.97 1.32
C GLY A 33 23.68 2.66 1.28
N PRO A 34 22.82 3.57 1.79
CA PRO A 34 21.39 3.47 1.60
C PRO A 34 21.04 3.32 0.11
N ALA A 35 20.03 2.51 -0.19
CA ALA A 35 19.64 2.18 -1.56
C ALA A 35 19.25 3.44 -2.34
N LEU A 36 19.77 3.56 -3.57
CA LEU A 36 19.28 4.53 -4.55
C LEU A 36 18.32 3.79 -5.48
N SER A 37 17.10 3.61 -5.00
CA SER A 37 16.01 2.90 -5.67
C SER A 37 14.67 3.56 -5.37
N ILE A 38 13.65 3.18 -6.14
CA ILE A 38 12.26 3.43 -5.79
C ILE A 38 11.64 2.07 -5.45
N THR A 39 11.27 1.91 -4.19
CA THR A 39 10.48 0.77 -3.74
C THR A 39 9.09 1.29 -3.39
N ARG A 40 8.08 0.61 -3.93
CA ARG A 40 6.67 0.89 -3.72
C ARG A 40 6.07 -0.25 -2.93
N ASP A 41 5.45 0.06 -1.80
CA ASP A 41 4.74 -0.87 -0.93
C ASP A 41 3.24 -0.60 -1.04
N TYR A 42 2.49 -1.64 -1.41
CA TYR A 42 1.05 -1.60 -1.56
C TYR A 42 0.35 -2.24 -0.36
N ASN A 43 -0.74 -1.63 0.06
CA ASN A 43 -1.65 -2.15 1.08
C ASN A 43 -3.10 -1.85 0.66
N SER A 44 -3.93 -2.90 0.52
CA SER A 44 -5.31 -2.74 0.03
C SER A 44 -6.25 -2.01 1.00
N LEU A 45 -5.87 -1.90 2.28
CA LEU A 45 -6.63 -1.13 3.28
C LEU A 45 -6.18 0.33 3.36
N ASP A 46 -5.12 0.72 2.66
CA ASP A 46 -4.68 2.10 2.61
C ASP A 46 -5.48 2.91 1.58
N THR A 47 -6.42 3.71 2.07
CA THR A 47 -7.28 4.56 1.24
C THR A 47 -6.68 5.92 0.90
N ARG A 48 -5.45 6.22 1.36
CA ARG A 48 -4.82 7.53 1.16
C ARG A 48 -4.45 7.73 -0.31
N ALA A 49 -5.08 8.71 -0.96
CA ALA A 49 -4.78 9.07 -2.35
C ALA A 49 -3.64 10.10 -2.48
N ASP A 50 -3.19 10.74 -1.39
CA ASP A 50 -2.18 11.80 -1.42
C ASP A 50 -0.73 11.29 -1.50
N SER A 51 -0.53 9.98 -1.67
CA SER A 51 0.78 9.36 -1.81
C SER A 51 1.38 9.55 -3.21
N ALA A 52 2.71 9.44 -3.30
CA ALA A 52 3.50 9.65 -4.51
C ALA A 52 3.06 8.78 -5.68
N PHE A 53 2.63 7.54 -5.39
CA PHE A 53 2.17 6.55 -6.37
C PHE A 53 0.66 6.30 -6.30
N GLY A 54 -0.09 7.25 -5.73
CA GLY A 54 -1.53 7.18 -5.63
C GLY A 54 -2.01 6.23 -4.54
N ARG A 55 -3.31 5.96 -4.57
CA ARG A 55 -4.02 5.25 -3.51
C ARG A 55 -3.49 3.83 -3.29
N GLY A 56 -3.37 3.44 -2.03
CA GLY A 56 -2.89 2.12 -1.62
C GLY A 56 -1.37 1.98 -1.64
N TRP A 57 -0.65 2.90 -2.28
CA TRP A 57 0.80 2.85 -2.41
C TRP A 57 1.49 3.78 -1.44
N SER A 58 2.66 3.34 -0.99
CA SER A 58 3.59 4.10 -0.15
C SER A 58 5.02 3.87 -0.62
N SER A 59 5.87 4.85 -0.37
CA SER A 59 7.27 4.79 -0.76
C SER A 59 8.13 5.69 0.14
N LEU A 60 9.45 5.64 -0.07
CA LEU A 60 10.38 6.58 0.58
C LEU A 60 10.01 8.06 0.32
N LEU A 61 9.36 8.36 -0.81
CA LEU A 61 8.95 9.71 -1.18
C LEU A 61 7.85 10.27 -0.27
N ASP A 62 7.09 9.37 0.38
CA ASP A 62 5.97 9.69 1.27
C ASP A 62 6.40 9.85 2.73
N MET A 63 7.64 9.45 3.05
CA MET A 63 8.18 9.44 4.39
C MET A 63 8.22 10.86 4.97
N ARG A 64 7.52 11.07 6.09
CA ARG A 64 7.34 12.38 6.71
C ARG A 64 7.10 12.27 8.21
N ALA A 65 7.51 13.30 8.94
CA ALA A 65 7.06 13.54 10.30
C ALA A 65 5.88 14.52 10.29
N ARG A 66 4.87 14.26 11.12
CA ARG A 66 3.74 15.17 11.35
C ARG A 66 3.54 15.38 12.83
N GLU A 67 3.49 16.64 13.24
CA GLU A 67 3.16 17.03 14.59
C GLU A 67 1.65 16.94 14.85
N ASP A 68 1.29 16.33 15.96
CA ASP A 68 -0.08 16.30 16.47
C ASP A 68 -0.14 17.12 17.76
N ARG A 69 -1.04 18.10 17.74
CA ARG A 69 -1.25 19.06 18.83
C ARG A 69 -2.63 18.86 19.43
N ASP A 70 -2.75 19.11 20.73
CA ASP A 70 -4.05 19.12 21.39
C ASP A 70 -4.87 20.39 21.05
N ALA A 71 -6.08 20.47 21.58
CA ALA A 71 -6.98 21.61 21.39
C ALA A 71 -6.41 22.95 21.92
N ALA A 72 -5.41 22.90 22.81
CA ALA A 72 -4.71 24.07 23.32
C ALA A 72 -3.47 24.44 22.47
N GLY A 73 -3.20 23.69 21.40
CA GLY A 73 -2.06 23.90 20.50
C GLY A 73 -0.74 23.34 21.03
N VAL A 74 -0.76 22.59 22.14
CA VAL A 74 0.44 21.99 22.74
C VAL A 74 0.82 20.75 21.94
N LEU A 75 2.10 20.63 21.58
CA LEU A 75 2.64 19.47 20.88
C LEU A 75 2.65 18.24 21.81
N GLN A 76 1.88 17.21 21.43
CA GLN A 76 1.72 15.98 22.20
C GLN A 76 2.47 14.81 21.57
N THR A 77 2.30 14.61 20.26
CA THR A 77 2.95 13.53 19.53
C THR A 77 3.53 14.01 18.21
N ALA A 78 4.48 13.23 17.69
CA ALA A 78 4.95 13.33 16.32
C ALA A 78 4.78 11.95 15.68
N THR A 79 4.03 11.90 14.59
CA THR A 79 3.75 10.68 13.85
C THR A 79 4.66 10.61 12.62
N ILE A 80 5.45 9.54 12.54
CA ILE A 80 6.28 9.23 11.37
C ILE A 80 5.52 8.30 10.46
N ARG A 81 5.35 8.72 9.21
CA ARG A 81 5.00 7.83 8.10
C ARG A 81 6.26 7.18 7.59
N TYR A 82 6.32 5.85 7.63
CA TYR A 82 7.43 5.07 7.07
C TYR A 82 7.23 4.81 5.57
N PRO A 83 8.30 4.41 4.86
CA PRO A 83 8.23 4.11 3.43
C PRO A 83 7.22 3.00 3.07
N ASP A 84 6.97 2.09 3.99
CA ASP A 84 6.00 0.99 3.90
C ASP A 84 4.56 1.44 4.23
N GLY A 85 4.34 2.74 4.43
CA GLY A 85 3.03 3.32 4.74
C GLY A 85 2.62 3.23 6.21
N GLN A 86 3.41 2.59 7.08
CA GLN A 86 3.13 2.49 8.50
C GLN A 86 3.21 3.86 9.18
N ASP A 87 2.22 4.17 10.02
CA ASP A 87 2.26 5.34 10.91
C ASP A 87 2.68 4.95 12.33
N VAL A 88 3.70 5.63 12.85
CA VAL A 88 4.24 5.41 14.19
C VAL A 88 4.37 6.72 14.93
N SER A 89 3.60 6.84 16.01
CA SER A 89 3.58 8.03 16.86
C SER A 89 4.55 7.92 18.04
N PHE A 90 5.34 8.97 18.21
CA PHE A 90 6.27 9.19 19.32
C PHE A 90 5.64 10.17 20.31
N GLY A 91 5.62 9.81 21.59
CA GLY A 91 5.09 10.65 22.66
C GLY A 91 6.10 11.69 23.11
N ARG A 92 5.67 12.93 23.31
CA ARG A 92 6.51 14.01 23.83
C ARG A 92 6.41 14.08 25.35
N ASN A 93 7.55 14.09 26.03
CA ASN A 93 7.64 14.34 27.46
C ASN A 93 7.65 15.85 27.77
N ASN A 94 7.34 16.21 29.01
CA ASN A 94 7.36 17.60 29.49
C ASN A 94 8.76 18.25 29.41
N ASP A 95 9.82 17.44 29.46
CA ASP A 95 11.21 17.89 29.29
C ASP A 95 11.62 18.09 27.81
N GLY A 96 10.70 17.84 26.88
CA GLY A 96 10.92 17.97 25.43
C GLY A 96 11.58 16.76 24.79
N THR A 97 11.89 15.70 25.55
CA THR A 97 12.34 14.42 25.01
C THR A 97 11.18 13.63 24.39
N TRP A 98 11.51 12.60 23.62
CA TRP A 98 10.53 11.79 22.90
C TRP A 98 10.64 10.32 23.29
N VAL A 99 9.50 9.65 23.33
CA VAL A 99 9.37 8.24 23.71
C VAL A 99 8.76 7.46 22.55
N PRO A 100 9.41 6.39 22.04
CA PRO A 100 8.82 5.52 21.03
C PRO A 100 7.66 4.72 21.62
N PRO A 101 6.74 4.19 20.78
CA PRO A 101 5.72 3.28 21.27
C PRO A 101 6.33 1.98 21.80
N SER A 102 5.64 1.33 22.73
CA SER A 102 6.05 0.06 23.32
C SER A 102 6.43 -0.98 22.26
N GLY A 103 7.56 -1.65 22.44
CA GLY A 103 8.06 -2.66 21.52
C GLY A 103 8.88 -2.10 20.34
N ARG A 104 8.94 -0.78 20.15
CA ARG A 104 9.81 -0.15 19.16
C ARG A 104 11.12 0.34 19.80
N PHE A 105 12.23 -0.06 19.19
CA PHE A 105 13.58 0.30 19.62
C PHE A 105 14.17 1.34 18.66
N SER A 106 13.60 2.54 18.67
CA SER A 106 14.07 3.67 17.87
C SER A 106 14.30 4.91 18.72
N VAL A 107 15.20 5.76 18.27
CA VAL A 107 15.56 7.02 18.92
C VAL A 107 15.05 8.16 18.08
N PHE A 108 14.05 8.88 18.58
CA PHE A 108 13.48 10.07 17.94
C PHE A 108 13.90 11.33 18.70
N LYS A 109 14.33 12.37 17.98
CA LYS A 109 14.85 13.61 18.57
C LYS A 109 14.40 14.81 17.76
N ALA A 110 14.13 15.91 18.45
CA ALA A 110 14.09 17.22 17.80
C ALA A 110 15.51 17.65 17.43
N ILE A 111 15.68 18.20 16.23
CA ILE A 111 16.92 18.82 15.74
C ILE A 111 16.61 20.21 15.21
N THR A 112 17.64 21.00 14.91
CA THR A 112 17.43 22.31 14.26
C THR A 112 16.69 22.11 12.93
N GLY A 113 15.52 22.73 12.78
CA GLY A 113 14.73 22.69 11.56
C GLY A 113 13.78 21.49 11.43
N GLY A 114 13.71 20.59 12.42
CA GLY A 114 12.76 19.49 12.40
C GLY A 114 13.16 18.33 13.31
N TYR A 115 13.28 17.13 12.75
CA TYR A 115 13.42 15.90 13.53
C TYR A 115 14.47 14.94 12.98
N SER A 116 15.05 14.13 13.85
CA SER A 116 15.82 12.95 13.47
C SER A 116 15.26 11.69 14.12
N LEU A 117 15.39 10.60 13.39
CA LEU A 117 14.99 9.27 13.79
C LEU A 117 16.15 8.31 13.53
N THR A 118 16.42 7.41 14.46
CA THR A 118 17.35 6.29 14.24
C THR A 118 16.65 5.01 14.66
N ASP A 119 16.44 4.09 13.72
CA ASP A 119 15.84 2.79 14.00
C ASP A 119 16.88 1.78 14.51
N LYS A 120 16.40 0.61 14.94
CA LYS A 120 17.21 -0.43 15.60
C LYS A 120 18.35 -0.99 14.75
N ASP A 121 18.22 -0.91 13.44
CA ASP A 121 19.20 -1.34 12.44
C ASP A 121 20.28 -0.28 12.19
N ALA A 122 20.26 0.81 12.96
CA ALA A 122 21.09 1.98 12.79
C ALA A 122 20.89 2.73 11.46
N THR A 123 19.74 2.54 10.81
CA THR A 123 19.29 3.44 9.76
C THR A 123 18.80 4.74 10.38
N GLY A 124 19.38 5.86 9.94
CA GLY A 124 19.07 7.20 10.38
C GLY A 124 18.25 7.97 9.33
N TYR A 125 17.33 8.79 9.80
CA TYR A 125 16.48 9.66 8.97
C TYR A 125 16.50 11.08 9.54
N GLU A 126 16.59 12.08 8.66
CA GLU A 126 16.42 13.49 9.04
C GLU A 126 15.25 14.10 8.26
N PHE A 127 14.36 14.79 8.99
CA PHE A 127 13.17 15.45 8.49
C PHE A 127 13.32 16.96 8.70
N THR A 128 13.83 17.68 7.70
CA THR A 128 14.21 19.10 7.86
C THR A 128 13.59 20.03 6.83
N GLN A 129 12.76 19.51 5.92
CA GLN A 129 12.02 20.33 4.96
C GLN A 129 10.57 20.49 5.44
N SER A 130 10.17 21.69 5.89
CA SER A 130 8.78 21.91 6.33
C SER A 130 7.94 22.55 5.21
N PRO A 131 6.89 21.87 4.71
CA PRO A 131 5.87 22.48 3.84
C PRO A 131 4.87 23.33 4.63
N GLY A 132 5.00 23.45 5.96
CA GLY A 132 4.01 24.05 6.86
C GLY A 132 3.06 23.02 7.47
N GLY A 133 2.04 23.48 8.20
CA GLY A 133 0.99 22.63 8.78
C GLY A 133 1.48 21.60 9.81
N GLY A 134 2.67 21.78 10.40
CA GLY A 134 3.27 20.83 11.34
C GLY A 134 3.89 19.60 10.67
N ALA A 135 4.05 19.60 9.34
CA ALA A 135 4.71 18.53 8.61
C ALA A 135 6.20 18.85 8.38
N PHE A 136 7.01 17.79 8.32
CA PHE A 136 8.43 17.82 7.99
C PHE A 136 8.75 16.62 7.09
N HIS A 137 9.21 16.90 5.88
CA HIS A 137 9.58 15.89 4.90
C HIS A 137 11.02 15.42 5.08
N LEU A 138 11.25 14.16 4.71
CA LEU A 138 12.54 13.49 4.78
C LEU A 138 13.55 14.15 3.84
N THR A 139 14.71 14.55 4.33
CA THR A 139 15.77 15.16 3.51
C THR A 139 17.01 14.28 3.40
N LYS A 140 17.17 13.31 4.32
CA LYS A 140 18.36 12.47 4.37
C LYS A 140 18.10 11.13 5.04
N VAL A 141 18.67 10.08 4.45
CA VAL A 141 18.78 8.73 5.01
C VAL A 141 20.25 8.41 5.19
N THR A 142 20.63 7.82 6.32
CA THR A 142 22.00 7.36 6.59
C THR A 142 22.03 5.93 7.04
N ASP A 143 23.07 5.20 6.66
CA ASP A 143 23.35 3.88 7.24
C ASP A 143 24.27 3.98 8.47
N ALA A 144 24.52 2.82 9.11
CA ALA A 144 25.39 2.70 10.28
C ALA A 144 26.84 3.18 10.07
N SER A 145 27.31 3.29 8.82
CA SER A 145 28.64 3.79 8.47
C SER A 145 28.66 5.28 8.13
N GLY A 146 27.52 5.97 8.23
CA GLY A 146 27.39 7.39 7.92
C GLY A 146 27.31 7.71 6.42
N ARG A 147 27.17 6.70 5.55
CA ARG A 147 26.91 6.93 4.12
C ARG A 147 25.47 7.40 3.96
N ALA A 148 25.23 8.32 3.02
CA ALA A 148 23.96 9.04 2.95
C ALA A 148 23.30 8.98 1.57
N LEU A 149 21.97 8.91 1.59
CA LEU A 149 21.07 9.28 0.51
C LEU A 149 20.42 10.62 0.89
N THR A 150 20.31 11.54 -0.05
CA THR A 150 19.70 12.85 0.16
C THR A 150 18.52 13.05 -0.78
N LEU A 151 17.50 13.77 -0.31
CA LEU A 151 16.31 14.11 -1.07
C LEU A 151 16.27 15.63 -1.29
N ARG A 152 15.96 16.04 -2.51
CA ARG A 152 15.69 17.43 -2.88
C ARG A 152 14.21 17.57 -3.23
N TYR A 153 13.66 18.75 -2.95
CA TYR A 153 12.27 19.10 -3.18
C TYR A 153 12.14 20.23 -4.21
N ASP A 154 11.13 20.14 -5.07
CA ASP A 154 10.73 21.21 -5.98
C ASP A 154 10.03 22.38 -5.23
N THR A 155 9.67 23.43 -5.95
CA THR A 155 8.98 24.60 -5.39
C THR A 155 7.59 24.30 -4.85
N ASN A 156 7.01 23.15 -5.20
CA ASN A 156 5.71 22.70 -4.73
C ASN A 156 5.83 21.73 -3.54
N GLY A 157 7.04 21.49 -3.03
CA GLY A 157 7.28 20.60 -1.90
C GLY A 157 7.23 19.12 -2.26
N ARG A 158 7.47 18.75 -3.53
CA ARG A 158 7.54 17.35 -3.99
C ARG A 158 8.99 16.93 -4.22
N VAL A 159 9.34 15.70 -3.89
CA VAL A 159 10.71 15.20 -4.10
C VAL A 159 11.03 15.21 -5.60
N ASP A 160 12.04 15.96 -6.04
CA ASP A 160 12.45 16.03 -7.45
C ASP A 160 13.78 15.33 -7.73
N GLN A 161 14.53 14.96 -6.67
CA GLN A 161 15.76 14.21 -6.80
C GLN A 161 16.07 13.38 -5.55
N LEU A 162 16.52 12.14 -5.78
CA LEU A 162 17.26 11.32 -4.82
C LEU A 162 18.73 11.30 -5.24
N ARG A 163 19.67 11.44 -4.30
CA ARG A 163 21.11 11.41 -4.59
C ARG A 163 21.88 10.59 -3.57
N SER A 164 22.63 9.61 -4.05
CA SER A 164 23.62 8.92 -3.23
C SER A 164 24.84 9.83 -3.05
N VAL A 165 25.16 10.18 -1.80
CA VAL A 165 26.31 11.06 -1.50
C VAL A 165 27.63 10.35 -1.81
N THR A 166 27.69 9.03 -1.64
CA THR A 166 28.90 8.23 -1.87
C THR A 166 29.29 8.17 -3.35
N SER A 167 28.33 7.86 -4.24
CA SER A 167 28.60 7.68 -5.67
C SER A 167 28.33 8.92 -6.51
N ASN A 168 27.69 9.94 -5.92
CA ASN A 168 27.16 11.09 -6.61
C ASN A 168 26.07 10.79 -7.66
N ARG A 169 25.59 9.54 -7.73
CA ARG A 169 24.53 9.15 -8.67
C ARG A 169 23.17 9.65 -8.20
N THR A 170 22.29 9.93 -9.14
CA THR A 170 20.96 10.49 -8.88
C THR A 170 19.83 9.72 -9.57
N LEU A 171 18.66 9.81 -8.95
CA LEU A 171 17.36 9.58 -9.59
C LEU A 171 16.63 10.93 -9.60
N THR A 172 16.15 11.34 -10.77
CA THR A 172 15.32 12.54 -10.94
C THR A 172 13.86 12.11 -11.03
N ILE A 173 12.99 12.80 -10.28
CA ILE A 173 11.58 12.45 -10.14
C ILE A 173 10.74 13.52 -10.84
N GLY A 174 9.97 13.10 -11.83
CA GLY A 174 9.02 13.95 -12.55
C GLY A 174 7.61 13.72 -12.03
N TRP A 175 6.88 14.81 -11.80
CA TRP A 175 5.51 14.79 -11.28
C TRP A 175 4.53 15.33 -12.32
N SER A 176 3.33 14.74 -12.37
CA SER A 176 2.19 15.28 -13.10
C SER A 176 0.92 15.09 -12.27
N THR A 177 -0.18 15.76 -12.65
CA THR A 177 -1.50 15.47 -12.10
C THR A 177 -2.27 14.74 -13.19
N PRO A 178 -2.52 13.42 -13.04
CA PRO A 178 -3.31 12.66 -14.00
C PRO A 178 -4.71 13.24 -14.17
N ALA A 179 -5.35 12.94 -15.31
CA ALA A 179 -6.70 13.41 -15.57
C ALA A 179 -7.68 12.87 -14.51
N GLY A 180 -8.43 13.76 -13.87
CA GLY A 180 -9.39 13.40 -12.83
C GLY A 180 -8.80 13.11 -11.44
N ALA A 181 -7.47 13.12 -11.29
CA ALA A 181 -6.82 12.92 -10.00
C ALA A 181 -6.99 14.16 -9.08
N ALA A 182 -7.16 13.92 -7.78
CA ALA A 182 -7.15 14.97 -6.78
C ALA A 182 -5.73 15.44 -6.43
N HIS A 183 -4.72 14.59 -6.64
CA HIS A 183 -3.34 14.84 -6.24
C HIS A 183 -2.35 14.68 -7.41
N PRO A 184 -1.18 15.36 -7.35
CA PRO A 184 -0.08 15.06 -8.26
C PRO A 184 0.60 13.74 -7.86
N HIS A 185 0.99 12.95 -8.86
CA HIS A 185 1.72 11.70 -8.68
C HIS A 185 3.01 11.67 -9.49
N VAL A 186 3.89 10.74 -9.15
CA VAL A 186 5.14 10.51 -9.87
C VAL A 186 4.80 10.02 -11.27
N ALA A 187 5.15 10.79 -12.29
CA ALA A 187 4.96 10.44 -13.70
C ALA A 187 6.18 9.72 -14.28
N THR A 188 7.38 10.10 -13.82
CA THR A 188 8.64 9.53 -14.32
C THR A 188 9.69 9.43 -13.23
N VAL A 189 10.52 8.39 -13.30
CA VAL A 189 11.78 8.29 -12.54
C VAL A 189 12.90 8.07 -13.53
N THR A 190 13.92 8.94 -13.51
CA THR A 190 15.00 8.94 -14.50
C THR A 190 16.37 8.88 -13.83
N THR A 191 17.25 7.98 -14.28
CA THR A 191 18.64 7.91 -13.80
C THR A 191 19.50 9.03 -14.38
N ASP A 192 20.70 9.20 -13.84
CA ASP A 192 21.77 9.84 -14.63
C ASP A 192 21.96 9.13 -15.98
N PRO A 193 22.48 9.83 -17.00
CA PRO A 193 22.85 9.22 -18.27
C PRO A 193 23.83 8.06 -18.07
N VAL A 194 23.56 6.92 -18.69
CA VAL A 194 24.47 5.77 -18.66
C VAL A 194 25.82 6.12 -19.30
N THR A 195 25.79 6.94 -20.35
CA THR A 195 26.99 7.52 -20.97
C THR A 195 27.12 8.98 -20.55
N PRO A 196 28.19 9.36 -19.81
CA PRO A 196 28.40 10.73 -19.37
C PRO A 196 28.34 11.74 -20.53
N GLY A 197 27.54 12.80 -20.38
CA GLY A 197 27.35 13.83 -21.40
C GLY A 197 26.37 13.47 -22.52
N ALA A 198 25.78 12.28 -22.53
CA ALA A 198 24.79 11.85 -23.53
C ALA A 198 23.41 11.63 -22.89
N PRO A 199 22.59 12.69 -22.71
CA PRO A 199 21.36 12.64 -21.92
C PRO A 199 20.33 11.60 -22.39
N GLY A 200 20.29 11.28 -23.70
CA GLY A 200 19.39 10.26 -24.25
C GLY A 200 19.71 8.82 -23.82
N THR A 201 20.80 8.61 -23.08
CA THR A 201 21.14 7.29 -22.50
C THR A 201 20.64 7.12 -21.07
N ALA A 202 19.94 8.10 -20.52
CA ALA A 202 19.30 7.97 -19.21
C ALA A 202 18.16 6.94 -19.27
N LEU A 203 18.08 6.09 -18.25
CA LEU A 203 17.00 5.12 -18.12
C LEU A 203 15.82 5.81 -17.45
N THR A 204 14.63 5.70 -18.05
CA THR A 204 13.40 6.34 -17.54
C THR A 204 12.28 5.33 -17.38
N TRP A 205 11.76 5.22 -16.16
CA TRP A 205 10.51 4.54 -15.84
C TRP A 205 9.36 5.52 -15.97
N SER A 206 8.25 5.08 -16.52
CA SER A 206 7.01 5.89 -16.60
C SER A 206 5.87 5.21 -15.86
N TYR A 207 5.02 6.04 -15.28
CA TYR A 207 3.91 5.63 -14.43
C TYR A 207 2.62 6.24 -15.00
N GLU A 208 1.63 5.39 -15.23
CA GLU A 208 0.33 5.78 -15.77
C GLU A 208 -0.76 5.50 -14.74
N TYR A 209 -1.74 6.40 -14.70
CA TYR A 209 -2.75 6.41 -13.65
C TYR A 209 -4.16 6.51 -14.23
N ASP A 210 -5.09 5.88 -13.53
CA ASP A 210 -6.53 6.08 -13.64
C ASP A 210 -6.97 6.93 -12.45
N THR A 211 -7.12 8.25 -12.64
CA THR A 211 -7.27 9.23 -11.54
C THR A 211 -6.11 9.13 -10.53
N ASP A 212 -6.38 8.87 -9.24
CA ASP A 212 -5.38 8.68 -8.18
C ASP A 212 -4.90 7.21 -8.05
N LEU A 213 -5.18 6.34 -9.03
CA LEU A 213 -4.77 4.93 -9.02
C LEU A 213 -3.66 4.64 -10.00
N LEU A 214 -2.56 4.06 -9.53
CA LEU A 214 -1.49 3.60 -10.40
C LEU A 214 -1.92 2.36 -11.18
N GLU A 215 -2.01 2.49 -12.50
CA GLU A 215 -2.52 1.45 -13.40
C GLU A 215 -1.38 0.70 -14.11
N ARG A 216 -0.33 1.40 -14.52
CA ARG A 216 0.80 0.80 -15.24
C ARG A 216 2.13 1.39 -14.85
N VAL A 217 3.14 0.52 -14.80
CA VAL A 217 4.56 0.89 -14.67
C VAL A 217 5.32 0.34 -15.85
N CYS A 218 5.97 1.22 -16.61
CA CYS A 218 6.73 0.86 -17.79
C CYS A 218 8.23 1.02 -17.52
N PRO A 219 9.05 -0.03 -17.75
CA PRO A 219 10.49 0.08 -17.63
C PRO A 219 11.12 0.86 -18.80
N PRO A 220 12.39 1.27 -18.68
CA PRO A 220 13.10 1.98 -19.72
C PRO A 220 13.19 1.20 -21.04
N GLY A 221 13.03 1.89 -22.16
CA GLY A 221 13.28 1.35 -23.51
C GLY A 221 12.11 0.59 -24.13
N THR A 222 10.96 0.49 -23.45
CA THR A 222 9.76 -0.18 -23.96
C THR A 222 8.49 0.46 -23.40
N SER A 223 7.45 0.53 -24.22
CA SER A 223 6.10 0.93 -23.80
C SER A 223 5.12 -0.24 -23.81
N THR A 224 5.59 -1.46 -24.13
CA THR A 224 4.76 -2.65 -24.31
C THR A 224 4.98 -3.71 -23.24
N GLU A 225 6.13 -3.69 -22.54
CA GLU A 225 6.43 -4.61 -21.43
C GLU A 225 6.15 -3.95 -20.07
N CYS A 226 5.01 -3.29 -19.96
CA CYS A 226 4.62 -2.62 -18.73
C CYS A 226 3.93 -3.60 -17.79
N ALA A 227 4.22 -3.50 -16.49
CA ALA A 227 3.45 -4.18 -15.47
C ALA A 227 2.06 -3.54 -15.37
N SER A 228 1.01 -4.34 -15.54
CA SER A 228 -0.38 -3.93 -15.28
C SER A 228 -0.70 -4.14 -13.81
N LEU A 229 -1.22 -3.10 -13.17
CA LEU A 229 -1.58 -3.06 -11.76
C LEU A 229 -3.11 -3.01 -11.59
N SER A 230 -3.87 -3.37 -12.64
CA SER A 230 -5.33 -3.35 -12.66
C SER A 230 -5.99 -4.17 -11.54
N ILE A 231 -5.28 -5.16 -10.98
CA ILE A 231 -5.74 -5.97 -9.83
C ILE A 231 -5.69 -5.22 -8.49
N PHE A 232 -4.99 -4.08 -8.42
CA PHE A 232 -4.85 -3.23 -7.22
C PHE A 232 -5.75 -1.99 -7.29
N LYS A 233 -6.71 -1.96 -8.23
CA LYS A 233 -7.47 -0.74 -8.55
C LYS A 233 -8.37 -0.24 -7.42
N ASN A 234 -9.08 -1.11 -6.71
CA ASN A 234 -10.21 -0.65 -5.92
C ASN A 234 -10.12 -1.12 -4.48
N SER A 235 -10.29 -0.16 -3.55
CA SER A 235 -10.69 -0.52 -2.19
C SER A 235 -12.06 -1.17 -2.26
N ILE A 236 -12.37 -2.10 -1.36
CA ILE A 236 -13.71 -2.66 -1.22
C ILE A 236 -14.76 -1.55 -1.00
N ILE A 237 -14.36 -0.40 -0.45
CA ILE A 237 -15.21 0.77 -0.23
C ILE A 237 -15.67 1.40 -1.55
N ASP A 238 -14.83 1.40 -2.58
CA ASP A 238 -15.20 2.00 -3.88
C ASP A 238 -16.24 1.18 -4.65
N ALA A 239 -16.36 -0.10 -4.31
CA ALA A 239 -17.37 -1.00 -4.88
C ALA A 239 -18.72 -0.90 -4.15
N ILE A 240 -18.86 -0.06 -3.13
CA ILE A 240 -20.14 0.16 -2.43
C ILE A 240 -21.06 1.00 -3.31
N ARG A 241 -22.24 0.45 -3.63
CA ARG A 241 -23.27 1.17 -4.38
C ARG A 241 -24.19 1.93 -3.44
N GLU A 242 -24.61 3.14 -3.84
CA GLU A 242 -25.59 3.93 -3.08
C GLU A 242 -27.01 3.33 -3.12
N ILE A 243 -27.28 2.43 -4.08
CA ILE A 243 -28.59 1.83 -4.32
C ILE A 243 -28.43 0.30 -4.41
N THR A 244 -29.38 -0.41 -3.84
CA THR A 244 -29.50 -1.87 -3.92
C THR A 244 -29.59 -2.36 -5.37
N GLY A 245 -28.79 -3.36 -5.72
CA GLY A 245 -28.84 -4.02 -7.02
C GLY A 245 -30.06 -4.94 -7.17
N TRP A 246 -30.42 -5.24 -8.42
CA TRP A 246 -31.63 -6.04 -8.72
C TRP A 246 -31.58 -7.50 -8.24
N HIS A 247 -30.44 -7.98 -7.77
CA HIS A 247 -30.23 -9.39 -7.36
C HIS A 247 -29.38 -9.50 -6.08
N ASP A 248 -29.22 -8.45 -5.27
CA ASP A 248 -28.30 -8.47 -4.13
C ASP A 248 -28.61 -9.61 -3.14
N ASP A 249 -29.89 -9.86 -2.88
CA ASP A 249 -30.33 -10.96 -2.00
C ASP A 249 -30.05 -12.34 -2.61
N GLU A 250 -30.25 -12.50 -3.91
CA GLU A 250 -30.01 -13.76 -4.63
C GLU A 250 -28.51 -14.05 -4.75
N VAL A 251 -27.71 -13.03 -5.03
CA VAL A 251 -26.25 -13.11 -5.05
C VAL A 251 -25.71 -13.41 -3.66
N ALA A 252 -26.17 -12.73 -2.62
CA ALA A 252 -25.74 -13.01 -1.25
C ALA A 252 -26.09 -14.45 -0.83
N SER A 253 -27.30 -14.91 -1.12
CA SER A 253 -27.71 -16.29 -0.84
C SER A 253 -26.89 -17.31 -1.64
N TYR A 254 -26.55 -16.99 -2.88
CA TYR A 254 -25.71 -17.82 -3.72
C TYR A 254 -24.28 -17.94 -3.16
N LEU A 255 -23.68 -16.82 -2.75
CA LEU A 255 -22.37 -16.80 -2.10
C LEU A 255 -22.35 -17.58 -0.78
N ASP A 256 -23.41 -17.46 0.04
CA ASP A 256 -23.59 -18.23 1.28
C ASP A 256 -23.73 -19.75 1.03
N SER A 257 -24.23 -20.14 -0.15
CA SER A 257 -24.39 -21.54 -0.56
C SER A 257 -23.11 -22.17 -1.13
N GLY A 258 -22.01 -21.42 -1.17
CA GLY A 258 -20.71 -21.84 -1.67
C GLY A 258 -20.22 -23.17 -1.09
N ILE A 259 -19.49 -23.93 -1.90
CA ILE A 259 -18.84 -25.16 -1.46
C ILE A 259 -17.60 -24.78 -0.65
N PRO A 260 -17.47 -25.22 0.61
CA PRO A 260 -16.30 -24.91 1.42
C PRO A 260 -15.05 -25.63 0.92
N LEU A 261 -14.02 -24.86 0.58
CA LEU A 261 -12.66 -25.35 0.27
C LEU A 261 -11.78 -25.33 1.52
N ILE A 262 -11.83 -24.24 2.29
CA ILE A 262 -11.07 -24.06 3.53
C ILE A 262 -12.03 -23.52 4.58
N ASP A 263 -12.17 -24.25 5.68
CA ASP A 263 -12.95 -23.80 6.83
C ASP A 263 -12.00 -23.27 7.91
N ILE A 264 -12.19 -22.00 8.28
CA ILE A 264 -11.40 -21.31 9.30
C ILE A 264 -12.33 -20.97 10.46
N MET A 265 -12.10 -21.63 11.60
CA MET A 265 -12.83 -21.38 12.84
C MET A 265 -12.35 -20.10 13.53
N GLU A 266 -12.61 -18.95 12.92
CA GLU A 266 -12.32 -17.63 13.50
C GLU A 266 -13.55 -16.71 13.49
N SER A 267 -13.35 -15.46 13.89
CA SER A 267 -14.29 -14.39 13.62
C SER A 267 -13.57 -13.18 13.04
N THR A 268 -13.97 -12.77 11.84
CA THR A 268 -13.46 -11.56 11.20
C THR A 268 -14.24 -10.35 11.69
N THR A 269 -13.60 -9.18 11.67
CA THR A 269 -14.29 -7.90 11.82
C THR A 269 -14.72 -7.44 10.44
N ASP A 270 -15.92 -6.87 10.35
CA ASP A 270 -16.37 -6.14 9.16
C ASP A 270 -15.37 -5.04 8.76
N VAL A 271 -14.80 -5.15 7.56
CA VAL A 271 -13.75 -4.25 7.07
C VAL A 271 -14.30 -2.91 6.57
N ILE A 272 -15.61 -2.80 6.38
CA ILE A 272 -16.29 -1.58 5.92
C ILE A 272 -16.84 -0.79 7.10
N GLY A 273 -17.70 -1.41 7.92
CA GLY A 273 -18.37 -0.75 9.04
C GLY A 273 -17.67 -0.89 10.39
N GLY A 274 -16.81 -1.89 10.57
CA GLY A 274 -16.05 -2.12 11.82
C GLY A 274 -16.85 -2.69 13.00
N ASP A 275 -18.18 -2.64 12.98
CA ASP A 275 -19.04 -2.97 14.13
C ASP A 275 -19.49 -4.43 14.18
N ALA A 276 -19.49 -5.12 13.04
CA ALA A 276 -19.97 -6.49 12.95
C ALA A 276 -18.84 -7.53 13.07
N ARG A 277 -19.19 -8.70 13.61
CA ARG A 277 -18.33 -9.87 13.72
C ARG A 277 -18.90 -11.01 12.89
N ILE A 278 -18.09 -11.54 11.99
CA ILE A 278 -18.52 -12.55 11.02
C ILE A 278 -17.80 -13.86 11.36
N SER A 279 -18.57 -14.88 11.74
CA SER A 279 -18.02 -16.19 12.06
C SER A 279 -17.50 -16.85 10.80
N GLY A 280 -16.26 -17.35 10.84
CA GLY A 280 -15.60 -17.98 9.70
C GLY A 280 -15.48 -17.06 8.49
N GLY A 281 -15.41 -15.73 8.66
CA GLY A 281 -15.41 -14.81 7.52
C GLY A 281 -14.25 -15.03 6.53
N SER A 282 -13.11 -15.51 7.02
CA SER A 282 -11.96 -15.91 6.21
C SER A 282 -12.05 -17.28 5.56
N SER A 283 -13.09 -18.07 5.86
CA SER A 283 -13.34 -19.34 5.19
C SER A 283 -13.47 -19.12 3.69
N ILE A 284 -12.92 -20.04 2.91
CA ILE A 284 -12.88 -19.95 1.45
C ILE A 284 -13.93 -20.88 0.85
N LEU A 285 -14.78 -20.31 0.02
CA LEU A 285 -15.90 -20.93 -0.66
C LEU A 285 -15.68 -20.92 -2.18
N THR A 286 -16.36 -21.80 -2.90
CA THR A 286 -16.33 -21.87 -4.38
C THR A 286 -17.64 -22.38 -4.98
N ASP A 287 -17.88 -22.06 -6.24
CA ASP A 287 -18.87 -22.74 -7.12
C ASP A 287 -18.20 -23.74 -8.09
N GLY A 288 -16.89 -23.92 -8.00
CA GLY A 288 -16.07 -24.70 -8.92
C GLY A 288 -15.40 -23.88 -10.05
N THR A 289 -15.75 -22.61 -10.19
CA THR A 289 -15.16 -21.66 -11.16
C THR A 289 -14.52 -20.47 -10.46
N TRP A 290 -15.26 -19.84 -9.55
CA TRP A 290 -14.88 -18.70 -8.74
C TRP A 290 -14.58 -19.13 -7.31
N VAL A 291 -13.69 -18.39 -6.66
CA VAL A 291 -13.33 -18.59 -5.26
C VAL A 291 -13.53 -17.27 -4.53
N TRP A 292 -14.16 -17.32 -3.36
CA TRP A 292 -14.45 -16.14 -2.55
C TRP A 292 -14.38 -16.43 -1.06
N ARG A 293 -14.39 -15.37 -0.25
CA ARG A 293 -14.50 -15.48 1.21
C ARG A 293 -15.95 -15.57 1.67
N GLN A 294 -16.16 -16.30 2.75
CA GLN A 294 -17.48 -16.42 3.38
C GLN A 294 -18.08 -15.09 3.79
N ASP A 295 -17.28 -14.10 4.22
CA ASP A 295 -17.83 -12.79 4.54
C ASP A 295 -18.20 -11.93 3.33
N LEU A 296 -17.93 -12.35 2.09
CA LEU A 296 -18.34 -11.59 0.90
C LEU A 296 -19.86 -11.41 0.82
N SER A 297 -20.64 -12.45 1.16
CA SER A 297 -22.10 -12.40 1.20
C SER A 297 -22.62 -11.34 2.17
N PHE A 298 -21.97 -11.20 3.33
CA PHE A 298 -22.27 -10.17 4.31
C PHE A 298 -22.08 -8.77 3.71
N HIS A 299 -21.00 -8.52 2.99
CA HIS A 299 -20.73 -7.20 2.42
C HIS A 299 -21.69 -6.85 1.27
N VAL A 300 -22.02 -7.82 0.39
CA VAL A 300 -23.04 -7.63 -0.65
C VAL A 300 -24.39 -7.26 -0.02
N LYS A 301 -24.79 -7.98 1.03
CA LYS A 301 -26.09 -7.81 1.68
C LYS A 301 -26.21 -6.49 2.46
N ASN A 302 -25.17 -6.08 3.18
CA ASN A 302 -25.23 -4.93 4.08
C ASN A 302 -24.74 -3.63 3.45
N TYR A 303 -23.88 -3.72 2.42
CA TYR A 303 -23.25 -2.56 1.79
C TYR A 303 -23.49 -2.46 0.29
N HIS A 304 -24.35 -3.32 -0.29
CA HIS A 304 -24.61 -3.33 -1.74
C HIS A 304 -23.32 -3.46 -2.57
N LEU A 305 -22.33 -4.18 -2.03
CA LEU A 305 -21.02 -4.35 -2.64
C LEU A 305 -21.17 -4.88 -4.06
N GLU A 306 -20.65 -4.13 -5.03
CA GLU A 306 -20.59 -4.51 -6.43
C GLU A 306 -19.54 -5.61 -6.62
N LEU A 307 -19.96 -6.70 -7.26
CA LEU A 307 -19.08 -7.79 -7.64
C LEU A 307 -18.70 -7.66 -9.11
N ASP A 308 -17.69 -8.43 -9.52
CA ASP A 308 -17.34 -8.57 -10.93
C ASP A 308 -18.55 -9.03 -11.76
N GLY A 309 -18.82 -8.32 -12.86
CA GLY A 309 -19.95 -8.61 -13.75
C GLY A 309 -19.92 -10.02 -14.32
N ASP A 310 -18.73 -10.58 -14.60
CA ASP A 310 -18.57 -11.94 -15.11
C ASP A 310 -18.96 -12.98 -14.06
N CYS A 311 -18.65 -12.71 -12.77
CA CYS A 311 -19.05 -13.56 -11.66
C CYS A 311 -20.58 -13.55 -11.47
N VAL A 312 -21.20 -12.37 -11.52
CA VAL A 312 -22.67 -12.24 -11.42
C VAL A 312 -23.37 -12.90 -12.60
N GLU A 313 -22.87 -12.71 -13.83
CA GLU A 313 -23.44 -13.36 -15.02
C GLU A 313 -23.30 -14.89 -14.95
N HIS A 314 -22.20 -15.40 -14.39
CA HIS A 314 -22.01 -16.83 -14.14
C HIS A 314 -23.05 -17.36 -13.14
N ALA A 315 -23.23 -16.69 -12.00
CA ALA A 315 -24.25 -17.05 -11.01
C ALA A 315 -25.67 -17.03 -11.61
N MET A 316 -25.99 -16.04 -12.43
CA MET A 316 -27.26 -15.95 -13.16
C MET A 316 -27.46 -17.11 -14.13
N LYS A 317 -26.41 -17.50 -14.89
CA LYS A 317 -26.47 -18.67 -15.81
C LYS A 317 -26.74 -19.98 -15.07
N MET A 318 -26.29 -20.08 -13.82
CA MET A 318 -26.58 -21.21 -12.94
C MET A 318 -27.88 -21.05 -12.15
N ASN A 319 -28.65 -20.00 -12.42
CA ASN A 319 -29.90 -19.68 -11.72
C ASN A 319 -29.70 -19.63 -10.18
N PHE A 320 -28.56 -19.05 -9.75
CA PHE A 320 -28.16 -18.91 -8.35
C PHE A 320 -28.14 -20.24 -7.56
N ALA A 321 -27.90 -21.36 -8.25
CA ALA A 321 -27.79 -22.68 -7.63
C ALA A 321 -26.46 -23.33 -8.02
N ILE A 322 -25.62 -23.61 -7.03
CA ILE A 322 -24.32 -24.27 -7.25
C ILE A 322 -24.57 -25.76 -7.50
N PRO A 323 -24.09 -26.32 -8.63
CA PRO A 323 -24.25 -27.74 -8.93
C PRO A 323 -23.42 -28.61 -7.96
N GLU A 324 -23.82 -29.87 -7.78
CA GLU A 324 -23.04 -30.81 -6.98
C GLU A 324 -21.62 -30.97 -7.57
N PRO A 325 -20.58 -30.79 -6.74
CA PRO A 325 -19.22 -30.77 -7.24
C PRO A 325 -18.68 -32.17 -7.54
N ASP A 326 -17.80 -32.24 -8.54
CA ASP A 326 -16.88 -33.37 -8.67
C ASP A 326 -15.78 -33.28 -7.61
N HIS A 327 -15.68 -34.32 -6.77
CA HIS A 327 -14.73 -34.40 -5.67
C HIS A 327 -13.26 -34.30 -6.13
N SER A 328 -12.93 -34.78 -7.34
CA SER A 328 -11.56 -34.70 -7.84
C SER A 328 -11.14 -33.28 -8.24
N SER A 329 -12.09 -32.51 -8.78
CA SER A 329 -11.90 -31.11 -9.16
C SER A 329 -11.76 -30.20 -7.93
N LEU A 330 -12.53 -30.45 -6.86
CA LEU A 330 -12.42 -29.70 -5.60
C LEU A 330 -11.07 -29.88 -4.91
N LEU A 331 -10.53 -31.10 -4.91
CA LEU A 331 -9.22 -31.36 -4.30
C LEU A 331 -8.10 -30.63 -5.04
N ALA A 332 -8.17 -30.55 -6.37
CA ALA A 332 -7.21 -29.79 -7.16
C ALA A 332 -7.31 -28.28 -6.90
N LEU A 333 -8.53 -27.75 -6.80
CA LEU A 333 -8.76 -26.34 -6.45
C LEU A 333 -8.26 -26.02 -5.03
N ALA A 334 -8.55 -26.87 -4.06
CA ALA A 334 -8.08 -26.69 -2.69
C ALA A 334 -6.54 -26.63 -2.60
N ASP A 335 -5.82 -27.48 -3.36
CA ASP A 335 -4.35 -27.45 -3.39
C ASP A 335 -3.81 -26.14 -4.00
N ILE A 336 -4.44 -25.62 -5.05
CA ILE A 336 -4.08 -24.32 -5.64
C ILE A 336 -4.30 -23.20 -4.63
N VAL A 337 -5.48 -23.15 -4.01
CA VAL A 337 -5.85 -22.11 -3.03
C VAL A 337 -4.93 -22.15 -1.81
N LEU A 338 -4.58 -23.34 -1.29
CA LEU A 338 -3.67 -23.47 -0.15
C LEU A 338 -2.27 -22.90 -0.45
N ARG A 339 -1.76 -23.08 -1.68
CA ARG A 339 -0.47 -22.51 -2.09
C ARG A 339 -0.52 -20.99 -2.17
N GLU A 340 -1.60 -20.43 -2.73
CA GLU A 340 -1.72 -18.98 -2.93
C GLU A 340 -2.08 -18.22 -1.65
N VAL A 341 -2.94 -18.79 -0.80
CA VAL A 341 -3.49 -18.11 0.39
C VAL A 341 -2.61 -18.30 1.63
N LEU A 342 -1.99 -19.48 1.80
CA LEU A 342 -1.19 -19.77 3.01
C LEU A 342 0.32 -19.77 2.78
N GLY A 343 0.78 -19.57 1.54
CA GLY A 343 2.21 -19.57 1.20
C GLY A 343 2.93 -20.88 1.57
N MET A 344 2.19 -21.99 1.71
CA MET A 344 2.74 -23.29 2.07
C MET A 344 3.40 -23.93 0.85
N GLY A 345 4.71 -23.70 0.70
CA GLY A 345 5.63 -24.37 -0.23
C GLY A 345 6.90 -24.82 0.46
#